data_AF-A0A6H2DKC2-F1
#
_entry.id   AF-A0A6H2DKC2-F1
#
_cell.length_a   1.000
_cell.length_b   1.000
_cell.length_c   1.000
_cell.angle_alpha   90.00
_cell.angle_beta   90.00
_cell.angle_gamma   90.00
#
_symmetry.space_group_name_H-M   'P 1'
#
loop_
_entity.id
_entity.type
_entity.pdbx_description
1 polymer ?
#
loop_
_entity_poly.entity_id
_entity_poly.type
_entity_poly.pdbx_seq_one_letter_code
_entity_poly.pdbx_strand_id
1 'polypeptide(L)'
;MILSQGSLVLILAGVMQNQSAELPAPVAQINADYFEGRWSFAEETCEMPSNWTLLAGGNFISEDLTGTWAWGDGKLDLRLNDLALDEETGEPGGKFQMEGPVEIKSPDQFRMIVEPDVYEMLRCKTGAP
;
A
#
# COMPACT_ATOMS: atom_id res chain seq x y z
N MET A 1 -15.58 60.52 44.86
CA MET A 1 -15.39 59.09 45.17
C MET A 1 -16.11 58.30 44.09
N ILE A 2 -15.29 57.69 43.24
CA ILE A 2 -15.39 56.65 42.18
C ILE A 2 -16.72 56.34 41.46
N LEU A 3 -16.57 56.27 40.14
CA LEU A 3 -17.51 56.07 39.04
C LEU A 3 -18.30 54.74 39.04
N SER A 4 -19.52 54.81 38.50
CA SER A 4 -20.30 53.68 37.98
C SER A 4 -19.64 53.11 36.71
N GLN A 5 -19.39 51.80 36.68
CA GLN A 5 -19.01 51.09 35.46
C GLN A 5 -20.08 50.04 35.12
N GLY A 6 -20.67 50.19 33.94
CA GLY A 6 -21.53 49.20 33.32
C GLY A 6 -20.70 48.02 32.79
N SER A 7 -21.25 46.82 32.90
CA SER A 7 -20.67 45.62 32.31
C SER A 7 -21.42 45.28 31.02
N LEU A 8 -20.66 45.20 29.93
CA LEU A 8 -21.12 44.82 28.59
C LEU A 8 -20.97 43.30 28.46
N VAL A 9 -22.06 42.56 28.24
CA VAL A 9 -22.01 41.12 27.95
C VAL A 9 -21.98 40.93 26.43
N LEU A 10 -20.85 40.46 25.89
CA LEU A 10 -20.76 39.96 24.51
C LEU A 10 -21.31 38.52 24.47
N ILE A 11 -22.40 38.30 23.73
CA ILE A 11 -22.84 36.96 23.34
C ILE A 11 -22.23 36.66 21.97
N LEU A 12 -21.14 35.89 21.95
CA LEU A 12 -20.59 35.31 20.73
C LEU A 12 -21.49 34.15 20.29
N ALA A 13 -22.32 34.39 19.28
CA ALA A 13 -23.02 33.32 18.56
C ALA A 13 -22.01 32.57 17.68
N GLY A 14 -21.44 31.49 18.21
CA GLY A 14 -20.64 30.55 17.45
C GLY A 14 -21.54 29.72 16.53
N VAL A 15 -21.36 29.86 15.22
CA VAL A 15 -21.95 28.99 14.20
C VAL A 15 -21.33 27.61 14.36
N MET A 16 -22.07 26.67 14.95
CA MET A 16 -21.67 25.26 14.97
C MET A 16 -21.89 24.68 13.57
N GLN A 17 -20.82 24.61 12.77
CA GLN A 17 -20.81 23.78 11.57
C GLN A 17 -20.92 22.33 12.02
N ASN A 18 -22.07 21.74 11.75
CA ASN A 18 -22.38 20.33 11.96
C ASN A 18 -21.58 19.50 10.93
N GLN A 19 -20.27 19.36 11.14
CA GLN A 19 -19.47 18.38 10.43
C GLN A 19 -19.83 17.02 11.04
N SER A 20 -20.81 16.36 10.43
CA SER A 20 -20.95 14.91 10.55
C SER A 20 -19.63 14.34 10.07
N ALA A 21 -18.73 14.02 11.01
CA ALA A 21 -17.57 13.21 10.74
C ALA A 21 -18.12 11.85 10.27
N GLU A 22 -18.12 11.65 8.95
CA GLU A 22 -18.30 10.33 8.37
C GLU A 22 -17.18 9.47 8.95
N LEU A 23 -17.53 8.64 9.94
CA LEU A 23 -16.62 7.65 10.48
C LEU A 23 -16.11 6.83 9.30
N PRO A 24 -14.78 6.69 9.13
CA PRO A 24 -14.26 5.85 8.06
C PRO A 24 -14.92 4.48 8.19
N ALA A 25 -15.52 4.01 7.10
CA ALA A 25 -16.15 2.70 7.06
C ALA A 25 -15.15 1.67 7.62
N PRO A 26 -15.60 0.68 8.41
CA PRO A 26 -14.71 -0.36 8.89
C PRO A 26 -14.02 -0.99 7.68
N VAL A 27 -12.69 -0.86 7.61
CA VAL A 27 -11.88 -1.54 6.61
C VAL A 27 -12.22 -3.01 6.78
N ALA A 28 -12.89 -3.60 5.78
CA ALA A 28 -13.12 -5.03 5.77
C ALA A 28 -11.78 -5.71 6.08
N GLN A 29 -11.77 -6.65 7.02
CA GLN A 29 -10.55 -7.32 7.43
C GLN A 29 -9.93 -7.99 6.18
N ILE A 30 -8.83 -7.41 5.70
CA ILE A 30 -8.14 -7.85 4.49
C ILE A 30 -7.38 -9.13 4.85
N ASN A 31 -7.67 -10.20 4.14
CA ASN A 31 -6.98 -11.47 4.27
C ASN A 31 -5.89 -11.58 3.20
N ALA A 32 -5.01 -12.57 3.34
CA ALA A 32 -3.90 -12.79 2.41
C ALA A 32 -4.38 -13.05 0.97
N ASP A 33 -5.55 -13.66 0.80
CA ASP A 33 -6.19 -13.94 -0.48
C ASP A 33 -6.40 -12.70 -1.35
N TYR A 34 -6.53 -11.51 -0.75
CA TYR A 34 -6.56 -10.24 -1.47
C TYR A 34 -5.28 -10.06 -2.29
N PHE A 35 -4.12 -10.42 -1.78
CA PHE A 35 -2.85 -10.19 -2.46
C PHE A 35 -2.53 -11.24 -3.51
N GLU A 36 -3.19 -12.39 -3.46
CA GLU A 36 -2.97 -13.46 -4.42
C GLU A 36 -3.33 -13.01 -5.85
N GLY A 37 -2.42 -13.24 -6.79
CA GLY A 37 -2.58 -12.91 -8.20
C GLY A 37 -1.41 -12.14 -8.79
N ARG A 38 -1.62 -11.64 -10.01
CA ARG A 38 -0.62 -10.88 -10.77
C ARG A 38 -0.89 -9.38 -10.64
N TRP A 39 0.16 -8.62 -10.40
CA TRP A 39 0.13 -7.19 -10.12
C TRP A 39 1.18 -6.47 -10.95
N SER A 40 0.83 -5.30 -11.43
CA SER A 40 1.69 -4.36 -12.15
C SER A 40 1.90 -3.12 -11.29
N PHE A 41 3.05 -2.47 -11.42
CA PHE A 41 3.15 -1.08 -10.96
C PHE A 41 2.16 -0.22 -11.76
N ALA A 42 1.62 0.82 -11.13
CA ALA A 42 0.59 1.67 -11.73
C ALA A 42 1.06 2.43 -12.98
N GLU A 43 2.36 2.64 -13.10
CA GLU A 43 3.01 3.26 -14.28
C GLU A 43 3.34 2.25 -15.39
N GLU A 44 3.14 0.96 -15.13
CA GLU A 44 3.47 -0.14 -16.02
C GLU A 44 2.21 -0.80 -16.61
N THR A 45 2.40 -1.70 -17.58
CA THR A 45 1.32 -2.51 -18.14
C THR A 45 1.40 -3.96 -17.69
N CYS A 46 0.26 -4.63 -17.69
CA CYS A 46 0.17 -6.06 -17.41
C CYS A 46 0.82 -6.95 -18.48
N GLU A 47 1.36 -6.39 -19.55
CA GLU A 47 2.12 -7.16 -20.54
C GLU A 47 3.60 -7.23 -20.18
N MET A 48 4.08 -6.36 -19.29
CA MET A 48 5.49 -6.29 -18.94
C MET A 48 5.96 -7.51 -18.14
N PRO A 49 7.22 -7.92 -18.31
CA PRO A 49 7.74 -9.09 -17.61
C PRO A 49 8.11 -8.80 -16.14
N SER A 50 8.26 -7.53 -15.78
CA SER A 50 8.46 -6.98 -14.41
C SER A 50 7.30 -7.23 -13.43
N ASN A 51 6.15 -7.73 -13.92
CA ASN A 51 4.95 -7.93 -13.12
C ASN A 51 5.15 -8.90 -11.95
N TRP A 52 4.62 -8.53 -10.78
CA TRP A 52 4.72 -9.31 -9.55
C TRP A 52 3.58 -10.33 -9.45
N THR A 53 3.91 -11.60 -9.26
CA THR A 53 2.93 -12.66 -9.04
C THR A 53 3.06 -13.21 -7.63
N LEU A 54 2.03 -12.96 -6.83
CA LEU A 54 1.90 -13.43 -5.45
C LEU A 54 1.01 -14.68 -5.48
N LEU A 55 1.63 -15.86 -5.36
CA LEU A 55 0.93 -17.13 -5.43
C LEU A 55 0.33 -17.52 -4.07
N ALA A 56 -0.83 -18.19 -4.13
CA ALA A 56 -1.42 -18.83 -2.96
C ALA A 56 -0.40 -19.73 -2.25
N GLY A 57 -0.36 -19.65 -0.92
CA GLY A 57 0.63 -20.34 -0.10
C GLY A 57 1.98 -19.62 0.05
N GLY A 58 2.11 -18.40 -0.48
CA GLY A 58 3.20 -17.48 -0.10
C GLY A 58 4.43 -17.48 -1.02
N ASN A 59 4.35 -18.02 -2.24
CA ASN A 59 5.45 -17.92 -3.21
C ASN A 59 5.34 -16.65 -4.05
N PHE A 60 6.47 -16.03 -4.39
CA PHE A 60 6.59 -14.84 -5.21
C PHE A 60 7.37 -15.13 -6.50
N ILE A 61 6.90 -14.61 -7.63
CA ILE A 61 7.57 -14.72 -8.93
C ILE A 61 7.41 -13.43 -9.75
N SER A 62 8.50 -12.95 -10.34
CA SER A 62 8.55 -12.03 -11.50
C SER A 62 9.62 -12.52 -12.49
N GLU A 63 9.91 -11.78 -13.57
CA GLU A 63 10.99 -12.12 -14.51
C GLU A 63 12.36 -12.20 -13.82
N ASP A 64 12.70 -11.17 -13.05
CA ASP A 64 14.03 -11.03 -12.46
C ASP A 64 14.10 -11.48 -11.00
N LEU A 65 12.97 -11.75 -10.34
CA LEU A 65 12.95 -12.02 -8.90
C LEU A 65 12.12 -13.28 -8.58
N THR A 66 12.59 -14.05 -7.60
CA THR A 66 11.82 -15.13 -6.97
C THR A 66 11.88 -15.04 -5.46
N GLY A 67 10.90 -15.58 -4.75
CA GLY A 67 10.95 -15.54 -3.30
C GLY A 67 9.67 -15.97 -2.63
N THR A 68 9.44 -15.39 -1.46
CA THR A 68 8.24 -15.62 -0.65
C THR A 68 7.59 -14.31 -0.25
N TRP A 69 6.29 -14.33 -0.04
CA TRP A 69 5.53 -13.21 0.50
C TRP A 69 4.62 -13.68 1.66
N ALA A 70 4.34 -12.76 2.58
CA ALA A 70 3.38 -12.98 3.67
C ALA A 70 2.59 -11.69 3.96
N TRP A 71 1.33 -11.85 4.38
CA TRP A 71 0.47 -10.77 4.85
C TRP A 71 0.21 -10.93 6.34
N GLY A 72 0.49 -9.89 7.13
CA GLY A 72 0.27 -9.87 8.56
C GLY A 72 0.43 -8.46 9.12
N ASP A 73 -0.30 -8.15 10.19
CA ASP A 73 -0.19 -6.87 10.90
C ASP A 73 -0.29 -5.62 10.01
N GLY A 74 -1.09 -5.69 8.94
CA GLY A 74 -1.28 -4.59 7.99
C GLY A 74 -0.10 -4.38 7.03
N LYS A 75 0.84 -5.33 6.96
CA LYS A 75 2.07 -5.25 6.18
C LYS A 75 2.24 -6.43 5.24
N LEU A 76 2.89 -6.15 4.11
CA LEU A 76 3.40 -7.17 3.20
C LEU A 76 4.89 -7.36 3.49
N ASP A 77 5.31 -8.59 3.82
CA ASP A 77 6.72 -9.00 3.95
C ASP A 77 7.12 -9.81 2.70
N LEU A 78 8.09 -9.31 1.94
CA LEU A 78 8.64 -9.93 0.74
C LEU A 78 10.10 -10.29 0.98
N ARG A 79 10.47 -11.55 0.72
CA ARG A 79 11.84 -12.05 0.82
C ARG A 79 12.25 -12.56 -0.55
N LEU A 80 13.07 -11.78 -1.24
CA LEU A 80 13.33 -11.93 -2.67
C LEU A 80 14.78 -12.32 -2.92
N ASN A 81 14.99 -13.07 -3.98
CA ASN A 81 16.26 -13.42 -4.55
C ASN A 81 16.28 -12.87 -5.97
N ASP A 82 17.32 -12.13 -6.29
CA ASP A 82 17.58 -11.65 -7.63
C ASP A 82 18.09 -12.81 -8.50
N LEU A 83 17.47 -12.95 -9.67
CA LEU A 83 17.78 -13.97 -10.67
C LEU A 83 18.85 -13.48 -11.66
N ALA A 84 19.17 -12.18 -11.67
CA ALA A 84 20.28 -11.66 -12.44
C ALA A 84 21.59 -12.29 -11.98
N LEU A 85 22.42 -12.69 -12.94
CA LEU A 85 23.79 -13.12 -12.69
C LEU A 85 24.69 -11.89 -12.74
N ASP A 86 25.60 -11.79 -11.78
CA ASP A 86 26.66 -10.78 -11.86
C ASP A 86 27.56 -11.08 -13.07
N GLU A 87 27.67 -10.13 -14.00
CA GLU A 87 28.37 -10.35 -15.28
C GLU A 87 29.89 -10.56 -15.13
N GLU A 88 30.48 -10.07 -14.03
CA GLU A 88 31.92 -10.17 -13.76
C GLU A 88 32.29 -11.50 -13.08
N THR A 89 31.43 -11.98 -12.18
CA THR A 89 31.70 -13.13 -11.31
C THR A 89 30.90 -14.38 -11.65
N GLY A 90 29.76 -14.23 -12.34
CA GLY A 90 28.82 -15.32 -12.63
C GLY A 90 28.05 -15.83 -11.41
N GLU A 91 28.14 -15.14 -10.28
CA GLU A 91 27.43 -15.49 -9.05
C GLU A 91 25.95 -15.08 -9.14
N PRO A 92 25.04 -15.80 -8.44
CA PRO A 92 23.63 -15.40 -8.32
C PRO A 92 23.50 -14.01 -7.70
N GLY A 93 22.45 -13.30 -8.13
CA GLY A 93 22.10 -11.98 -7.61
C GLY A 93 21.82 -11.97 -6.10
N GLY A 94 21.71 -10.74 -5.58
CA GLY A 94 21.53 -10.49 -4.16
C GLY A 94 20.24 -11.08 -3.58
N LYS A 95 20.25 -11.31 -2.26
CA LYS A 95 19.03 -11.57 -1.49
C LYS A 95 18.64 -10.30 -0.74
N PHE A 96 17.36 -9.95 -0.77
CA PHE A 96 16.88 -8.76 -0.07
C PHE A 96 15.47 -8.98 0.47
N GLN A 97 15.11 -8.14 1.44
CA GLN A 97 13.81 -8.17 2.11
C GLN A 97 13.17 -6.79 2.01
N MET A 98 11.88 -6.76 1.66
CA MET A 98 11.06 -5.55 1.65
C MET A 98 9.87 -5.79 2.58
N GLU A 99 9.68 -4.89 3.54
CA GLU A 99 8.53 -4.92 4.45
C GLU A 99 7.91 -3.54 4.48
N GLY A 100 6.59 -3.47 4.31
CA GLY A 100 5.90 -2.17 4.31
C GLY A 100 4.43 -2.28 4.65
N PRO A 101 3.85 -1.26 5.33
CA PRO A 101 2.41 -1.16 5.48
C PRO A 101 1.73 -1.04 4.12
N VAL A 102 0.52 -1.58 4.03
CA VAL A 102 -0.31 -1.52 2.83
C VAL A 102 -1.56 -0.68 3.09
N GLU A 103 -1.85 0.21 2.14
CA GLU A 103 -3.15 0.87 2.04
C GLU A 103 -3.95 0.27 0.87
N ILE A 104 -5.14 -0.29 1.16
CA ILE A 104 -6.05 -0.77 0.12
C ILE A 104 -6.83 0.40 -0.46
N LYS A 105 -6.75 0.58 -1.78
CA LYS A 105 -7.48 1.64 -2.50
C LYS A 105 -8.76 1.11 -3.14
N SER A 106 -8.72 -0.11 -3.66
CA SER A 106 -9.87 -0.78 -4.29
C SER A 106 -9.66 -2.32 -4.32
N PRO A 107 -10.65 -3.11 -4.79
CA PRO A 107 -10.47 -4.56 -4.98
C PRO A 107 -9.28 -4.95 -5.89
N ASP A 108 -8.91 -4.05 -6.81
CA ASP A 108 -7.87 -4.27 -7.83
C ASP A 108 -6.68 -3.31 -7.64
N GLN A 109 -6.57 -2.62 -6.50
CA GLN A 109 -5.49 -1.66 -6.26
C GLN A 109 -5.11 -1.55 -4.79
N PHE A 110 -3.81 -1.63 -4.52
CA PHE A 110 -3.24 -1.29 -3.23
C PHE A 110 -1.98 -0.43 -3.39
N ARG A 111 -1.55 0.16 -2.28
CA ARG A 111 -0.30 0.90 -2.17
C ARG A 111 0.56 0.30 -1.07
N MET A 112 1.77 -0.12 -1.39
CA MET A 112 2.78 -0.57 -0.42
C MET A 112 3.78 0.56 -0.17
N ILE A 113 4.09 0.82 1.09
CA ILE A 113 4.99 1.92 1.48
C ILE A 113 6.26 1.30 2.07
N VAL A 114 7.39 1.44 1.39
CA VAL A 114 8.71 0.97 1.84
C VAL A 114 9.64 2.17 1.81
N GLU A 115 9.68 2.95 2.88
CA GLU A 115 10.31 4.27 2.86
C GLU A 115 11.77 4.23 2.35
N PRO A 116 12.14 5.15 1.44
CA PRO A 116 11.38 6.31 0.96
C PRO A 116 10.39 6.02 -0.18
N ASP A 117 10.33 4.78 -0.64
CA ASP A 117 9.60 4.37 -1.85
C ASP A 117 8.13 4.04 -1.56
N VAL A 118 7.30 4.26 -2.59
CA VAL A 118 5.87 3.97 -2.56
C VAL A 118 5.50 3.26 -3.85
N TYR A 119 5.04 2.02 -3.71
CA TYR A 119 4.64 1.18 -4.83
C TYR A 119 3.11 1.18 -4.96
N GLU A 120 2.60 1.77 -6.03
CA GLU A 120 1.20 1.65 -6.40
C GLU A 120 1.01 0.42 -7.28
N MET A 121 0.19 -0.53 -6.82
CA MET A 121 0.03 -1.83 -7.46
C MET A 121 -1.38 -1.97 -8.01
N LEU A 122 -1.48 -2.31 -9.29
CA LEU A 122 -2.74 -2.58 -10.00
C LEU A 122 -2.84 -4.06 -10.34
N ARG A 123 -4.00 -4.66 -10.08
CA ARG A 123 -4.23 -6.06 -10.40
C ARG A 123 -4.32 -6.26 -11.91
N CYS A 124 -3.57 -7.22 -12.41
CA CYS A 124 -3.68 -7.65 -13.79
C CYS A 124 -4.90 -8.53 -14.00
N LYS A 125 -5.83 -8.06 -14.84
CA LYS A 125 -7.00 -8.83 -15.27
C LYS A 125 -6.58 -9.72 -16.43
N THR A 126 -6.84 -11.02 -16.33
CA THR A 126 -6.72 -11.92 -17.48
C THR A 126 -7.72 -11.49 -18.55
N GLY A 127 -7.24 -10.94 -19.67
CA GLY A 127 -8.06 -10.62 -20.84
C GLY A 127 -8.21 -9.13 -21.21
N ALA A 128 -7.35 -8.23 -20.75
CA ALA A 128 -7.25 -6.90 -21.34
C ALA A 128 -6.20 -6.91 -22.47
N PRO A 129 -6.58 -6.58 -23.73
CA PRO A 129 -5.62 -6.20 -24.77
C PRO A 129 -5.03 -4.80 -24.50
#